data_AF-A0A2A2V599-F1
#
_entry.id   AF-A0A2A2V599-F1
#
_cell.length_a   1.000
_cell.length_b   1.000
_cell.length_c   1.000
_cell.angle_alpha   90.00
_cell.angle_beta   90.00
_cell.angle_gamma   90.00
#
_symmetry.space_group_name_H-M   'P 1'
#
loop_
_entity.id
_entity.type
_entity.pdbx_description
1 polymer ?
#
loop_
_entity_poly.entity_id
_entity_poly.type
_entity_poly.pdbx_seq_one_letter_code
_entity_poly.pdbx_strand_id
1 'polypeptide(L)'
;MNLLSTAVALTIFVASAVLAGSALAEERNDTPQALACMKKYGFTLEQWRGYQVPASKAGPYRLCRDSGGRADAGKVKAKCLAQAGVTAAQWNAMKASESQGMAYKSCMAENGINVTVRRRNGSSF
;
A
#
# COMPACT_ATOMS: atom_id res chain seq x y z
N MET A 1 10.54 51.91 -45.91
CA MET A 1 10.54 50.45 -46.12
C MET A 1 11.97 49.98 -46.03
N ASN A 2 12.35 49.35 -44.92
CA ASN A 2 13.49 48.43 -44.83
C ASN A 2 13.37 47.65 -43.51
N LEU A 3 13.49 46.33 -43.68
CA LEU A 3 13.27 45.27 -42.73
C LEU A 3 14.27 45.30 -41.57
N LEU A 4 13.79 45.01 -40.36
CA LEU A 4 14.52 44.20 -39.38
C LEU A 4 13.50 43.51 -38.48
N SER A 5 13.22 42.26 -38.85
CA SER A 5 12.47 41.30 -38.05
C SER A 5 13.26 40.98 -36.78
N THR A 6 12.74 41.36 -35.62
CA THR A 6 13.24 40.91 -34.33
C THR A 6 12.72 39.51 -34.05
N ALA A 7 13.53 38.51 -34.41
CA ALA A 7 13.47 37.20 -33.80
C ALA A 7 14.01 37.33 -32.36
N VAL A 8 13.16 37.15 -31.35
CA VAL A 8 13.60 36.86 -29.99
C VAL A 8 13.09 35.47 -29.63
N ALA A 9 14.09 34.66 -29.32
CA ALA A 9 14.03 33.24 -29.06
C ALA A 9 13.17 32.88 -27.85
N LEU A 10 12.42 31.79 -28.01
CA LEU A 10 12.48 30.59 -27.18
C LEU A 10 12.51 30.78 -25.65
N THR A 11 11.35 30.63 -25.00
CA THR A 11 11.30 29.99 -23.68
C THR A 11 10.11 29.03 -23.63
N ILE A 12 10.42 27.75 -23.86
CA ILE A 12 9.54 26.62 -23.59
C ILE A 12 9.35 26.55 -22.07
N PHE A 13 8.18 26.93 -21.55
CA PHE A 13 7.78 26.51 -20.22
C PHE A 13 7.31 25.05 -20.32
N VAL A 14 8.25 24.14 -20.07
CA VAL A 14 7.98 22.73 -19.80
C VAL A 14 6.96 22.70 -18.66
N ALA A 15 5.72 22.35 -18.98
CA ALA A 15 4.72 22.05 -17.97
C ALA A 15 5.29 20.93 -17.10
N SER A 16 5.55 21.27 -15.85
CA SER A 16 6.07 20.41 -14.81
C SER A 16 5.44 19.03 -14.93
N ALA A 17 6.27 18.04 -15.24
CA ALA A 17 5.93 16.66 -15.02
C ALA A 17 5.44 16.57 -13.58
N VAL A 18 4.13 16.36 -13.41
CA VAL A 18 3.60 15.82 -12.17
C VAL A 18 4.36 14.52 -12.02
N LEU A 19 5.39 14.54 -11.18
CA LEU A 19 5.90 13.36 -10.52
C LEU A 19 4.69 12.86 -9.75
N ALA A 20 3.86 12.07 -10.43
CA ALA A 20 2.98 11.11 -9.81
C ALA A 20 3.94 10.28 -8.98
N GLY A 21 4.08 10.69 -7.70
CA GLY A 21 4.96 10.03 -6.77
C GLY A 21 4.68 8.55 -6.89
N SER A 22 5.75 7.77 -6.96
CA SER A 22 5.71 6.32 -7.06
C SER A 22 4.86 5.78 -5.90
N ALA A 23 3.54 5.78 -6.09
CA ALA A 23 2.64 4.84 -5.48
C ALA A 23 3.12 3.52 -6.07
N LEU A 24 4.14 2.93 -5.42
CA LEU A 24 4.55 1.56 -5.61
C LEU A 24 3.27 0.78 -5.75
N ALA A 25 2.97 0.35 -6.97
CA ALA A 25 1.64 -0.09 -7.32
C ALA A 25 1.28 -1.22 -6.36
N GLU A 26 0.29 -0.96 -5.50
CA GLU A 26 -0.16 -1.96 -4.56
C GLU A 26 -0.54 -3.22 -5.37
N GLU A 27 -0.12 -4.39 -4.90
CA GLU A 27 -0.28 -5.68 -5.60
C GLU A 27 -1.64 -5.83 -6.28
N ARG A 28 -1.67 -6.46 -7.46
CA ARG A 28 -2.86 -6.53 -8.34
C ARG A 28 -4.13 -6.89 -7.55
N ASN A 29 -5.06 -5.95 -7.52
CA ASN A 29 -6.32 -6.06 -6.76
C ASN A 29 -7.49 -6.61 -7.61
N ASP A 30 -7.22 -6.98 -8.86
CA ASP A 30 -8.18 -7.52 -9.83
C ASP A 30 -8.12 -9.05 -9.96
N THR A 31 -7.32 -9.73 -9.13
CA THR A 31 -7.26 -11.19 -9.10
C THR A 31 -8.55 -11.80 -8.50
N PRO A 32 -8.93 -13.04 -8.87
CA PRO A 32 -10.10 -13.70 -8.27
C PRO A 32 -10.06 -13.72 -6.73
N GLN A 33 -8.87 -13.90 -6.16
CA GLN A 33 -8.66 -13.89 -4.72
C GLN A 33 -8.88 -12.50 -4.11
N ALA A 34 -8.31 -11.45 -4.71
CA ALA A 34 -8.54 -10.08 -4.25
C ALA A 34 -10.04 -9.75 -4.29
N LEU A 35 -10.72 -10.07 -5.40
CA LEU A 35 -12.16 -9.84 -5.54
C LEU A 35 -13.00 -10.63 -4.52
N ALA A 36 -12.63 -11.87 -4.21
CA ALA A 36 -13.27 -12.66 -3.15
C ALA A 36 -13.09 -12.02 -1.76
N CYS A 37 -11.88 -11.53 -1.45
CA CYS A 37 -11.63 -10.79 -0.22
C CYS A 37 -12.38 -9.45 -0.17
N MET A 38 -12.48 -8.72 -1.28
CA MET A 38 -13.27 -7.48 -1.36
C MET A 38 -14.76 -7.76 -1.05
N LYS A 39 -15.32 -8.82 -1.65
CA LYS A 39 -16.69 -9.27 -1.35
C LYS A 39 -16.87 -9.61 0.13
N LYS A 40 -15.90 -10.32 0.73
CA LYS A 40 -15.92 -10.66 2.17
C LYS A 40 -15.98 -9.42 3.07
N TYR A 41 -15.31 -8.34 2.71
CA TYR A 41 -15.29 -7.08 3.49
C TYR A 41 -16.26 -6.01 2.99
N GLY A 42 -17.10 -6.34 2.00
CA GLY A 42 -18.20 -5.50 1.52
C GLY A 42 -17.74 -4.20 0.87
N PHE A 43 -16.86 -4.30 -0.12
CA PHE A 43 -16.53 -3.18 -1.02
C PHE A 43 -16.16 -3.69 -2.43
N THR A 44 -16.06 -2.78 -3.41
CA THR A 44 -15.76 -3.10 -4.82
C THR A 44 -14.33 -2.68 -5.23
N LEU A 45 -13.84 -3.22 -6.36
CA LEU A 45 -12.56 -2.81 -6.94
C LEU A 45 -12.52 -1.31 -7.30
N GLU A 46 -13.66 -0.75 -7.72
CA GLU A 46 -13.78 0.67 -8.02
C GLU A 46 -13.64 1.53 -6.76
N GLN A 47 -14.31 1.15 -5.67
CA GLN A 47 -14.14 1.81 -4.37
C GLN A 47 -12.70 1.75 -3.87
N TRP A 48 -12.02 0.62 -4.10
CA TRP A 48 -10.60 0.45 -3.78
C TRP A 48 -9.71 1.41 -4.58
N ARG A 49 -9.87 1.44 -5.91
CA ARG A 49 -9.12 2.32 -6.82
C ARG A 49 -9.41 3.80 -6.59
N GLY A 50 -10.63 4.14 -6.19
CA GLY A 50 -11.04 5.49 -5.82
C GLY A 50 -10.60 5.91 -4.41
N TYR A 51 -9.87 5.08 -3.67
CA TYR A 51 -9.45 5.34 -2.28
C TYR A 51 -10.63 5.62 -1.32
N GLN A 52 -11.80 5.03 -1.58
CA GLN A 52 -13.03 5.25 -0.82
C GLN A 52 -13.23 4.23 0.32
N VAL A 53 -12.33 3.25 0.45
CA VAL A 53 -12.45 2.17 1.44
C VAL A 53 -11.86 2.62 2.78
N PRO A 54 -12.64 2.63 3.88
CA PRO A 54 -12.14 3.02 5.19
C PRO A 54 -11.08 2.04 5.69
N ALA A 55 -10.16 2.53 6.53
CA ALA A 55 -9.06 1.74 7.09
C ALA A 55 -9.53 0.47 7.82
N SER A 56 -10.70 0.52 8.46
CA SER A 56 -11.34 -0.61 9.15
C SER A 56 -11.65 -1.79 8.22
N LYS A 57 -11.86 -1.55 6.93
CA LYS A 57 -12.03 -2.59 5.89
C LYS A 57 -10.74 -2.87 5.14
N ALA A 58 -9.94 -1.83 4.86
CA ALA A 58 -8.73 -1.95 4.05
C ALA A 58 -7.63 -2.77 4.73
N GLY A 59 -7.47 -2.68 6.06
CA GLY A 59 -6.51 -3.49 6.81
C GLY A 59 -6.81 -5.00 6.76
N PRO A 60 -8.02 -5.43 7.15
CA PRO A 60 -8.45 -6.82 7.05
C PRO A 60 -8.46 -7.37 5.62
N TYR A 61 -8.80 -6.54 4.63
CA TYR A 61 -8.70 -6.90 3.22
C TYR A 61 -7.28 -7.27 2.80
N ARG A 62 -6.30 -6.40 3.07
CA ARG A 62 -4.90 -6.66 2.69
C ARG A 62 -4.41 -7.99 3.28
N LEU A 63 -4.71 -8.24 4.55
CA LEU A 63 -4.35 -9.51 5.17
C LEU A 63 -5.01 -10.72 4.49
N CYS A 64 -6.28 -10.61 4.08
CA CYS A 64 -6.97 -11.67 3.33
C CYS A 64 -6.35 -11.90 1.94
N ARG A 65 -6.03 -10.81 1.21
CA ARG A 65 -5.39 -10.88 -0.10
C ARG A 65 -4.02 -11.54 0.01
N ASP A 66 -3.17 -10.98 0.87
CA ASP A 66 -1.76 -11.36 1.06
C ASP A 66 -1.60 -12.79 1.60
N SER A 67 -2.61 -13.32 2.30
CA SER A 67 -2.62 -14.68 2.84
C SER A 67 -3.31 -15.71 1.96
N GLY A 68 -3.79 -15.34 0.77
CA GLY A 68 -4.57 -16.25 -0.07
C GLY A 68 -5.90 -16.68 0.57
N GLY A 69 -6.47 -15.85 1.45
CA GLY A 69 -7.79 -16.08 2.05
C GLY A 69 -7.78 -17.00 3.26
N ARG A 70 -6.60 -17.34 3.77
CA ARG A 70 -6.42 -18.21 4.94
C ARG A 70 -7.22 -17.75 6.16
N ALA A 71 -7.92 -18.69 6.78
CA ALA A 71 -8.74 -18.43 7.96
C ALA A 71 -7.91 -18.13 9.22
N ASP A 72 -6.69 -18.66 9.30
CA ASP A 72 -5.77 -18.48 10.42
C ASP A 72 -4.90 -17.21 10.32
N ALA A 73 -4.96 -16.47 9.21
CA ALA A 73 -4.09 -15.32 8.95
C ALA A 73 -4.13 -14.26 10.06
N GLY A 74 -5.30 -14.03 10.69
CA GLY A 74 -5.43 -13.13 11.83
C GLY A 74 -4.66 -13.60 13.07
N LYS A 75 -4.65 -14.91 13.33
CA LYS A 75 -3.89 -15.51 14.44
C LYS A 75 -2.39 -15.44 14.18
N VAL A 76 -1.97 -15.76 12.94
CA VAL A 76 -0.57 -15.65 12.52
C VAL A 76 -0.09 -14.20 12.66
N LYS A 77 -0.88 -13.23 12.19
CA LYS A 77 -0.57 -11.80 12.35
C LYS A 77 -0.38 -11.42 13.82
N ALA A 78 -1.29 -11.82 14.70
CA ALA A 78 -1.18 -11.51 16.13
C ALA A 78 0.09 -12.10 16.76
N LYS A 79 0.41 -13.37 16.42
CA LYS A 79 1.64 -14.04 16.85
C LYS A 79 2.89 -13.29 16.35
N CYS A 80 2.95 -12.98 15.06
CA CYS A 80 4.10 -12.30 14.47
C CYS A 80 4.31 -10.88 14.99
N LEU A 81 3.22 -10.15 15.27
CA LEU A 81 3.32 -8.83 15.93
C LEU A 81 3.89 -8.95 17.34
N ALA A 82 3.42 -9.94 18.13
CA ALA A 82 3.95 -10.19 19.46
C ALA A 82 5.44 -10.58 19.43
N GLN A 83 5.86 -11.43 18.49
CA GLN A 83 7.28 -11.79 18.29
C GLN A 83 8.15 -10.59 17.90
N ALA A 84 7.59 -9.66 17.11
CA ALA A 84 8.27 -8.40 16.77
C ALA A 84 8.25 -7.36 17.92
N GLY A 85 7.65 -7.68 19.07
CA GLY A 85 7.53 -6.75 20.19
C GLY A 85 6.60 -5.56 19.90
N VAL A 86 5.59 -5.76 19.05
CA VAL A 86 4.64 -4.72 18.63
C VAL A 86 3.23 -5.04 19.11
N THR A 87 2.59 -4.08 19.79
CA THR A 87 1.17 -4.18 20.12
C THR A 87 0.29 -3.85 18.91
N ALA A 88 -0.93 -4.39 18.88
CA ALA A 88 -1.90 -4.04 17.82
C ALA A 88 -2.15 -2.52 17.76
N ALA A 89 -2.15 -1.82 18.91
CA ALA A 89 -2.32 -0.37 18.98
C ALA A 89 -1.15 0.38 18.32
N GLN A 90 0.10 -0.02 18.61
CA GLN A 90 1.29 0.56 17.96
C GLN A 90 1.30 0.30 16.46
N TRP A 91 0.94 -0.92 16.03
CA TRP A 91 0.85 -1.27 14.62
C TRP A 91 -0.20 -0.43 13.88
N ASN A 92 -1.41 -0.35 14.44
CA ASN A 92 -2.52 0.41 13.84
C ASN A 92 -2.24 1.92 13.82
N ALA A 93 -1.49 2.43 14.79
CA ALA A 93 -1.04 3.82 14.83
C ALA A 93 0.17 4.09 13.92
N MET A 94 0.67 3.09 13.16
CA MET A 94 1.89 3.17 12.35
C MET A 94 3.10 3.66 13.15
N LYS A 95 3.24 3.17 14.38
CA LYS A 95 4.30 3.52 15.34
C LYS A 95 5.35 2.41 15.54
N ALA A 96 5.24 1.30 14.82
CA ALA A 96 6.29 0.28 14.80
C ALA A 96 7.57 0.86 14.16
N SER A 97 8.73 0.54 14.72
CA SER A 97 10.00 0.86 14.07
C SER A 97 10.17 0.04 12.78
N GLU A 98 11.13 0.43 11.95
CA GLU A 98 11.46 -0.34 10.75
C GLU A 98 11.95 -1.75 11.07
N SER A 99 12.81 -1.90 12.08
CA SER A 99 13.28 -3.23 12.54
C SER A 99 12.13 -4.12 13.02
N GLN A 100 11.14 -3.54 13.72
CA GLN A 100 9.94 -4.26 14.14
C GLN A 100 9.06 -4.66 12.94
N GLY A 101 8.92 -3.76 11.95
CA GLY A 101 8.21 -4.07 10.72
C GLY A 101 8.87 -5.18 9.90
N MET A 102 10.20 -5.19 9.83
CA MET A 102 10.98 -6.26 9.20
C MET A 102 10.84 -7.60 9.93
N ALA A 103 10.92 -7.61 11.26
CA ALA A 103 10.73 -8.82 12.07
C ALA A 103 9.32 -9.41 11.86
N TYR A 104 8.29 -8.55 11.86
CA TYR A 104 6.93 -8.96 11.53
C TYR A 104 6.84 -9.55 10.13
N LYS A 105 7.40 -8.87 9.11
CA LYS A 105 7.36 -9.33 7.73
C LYS A 105 8.06 -10.69 7.55
N SER A 106 9.22 -10.88 8.19
CA SER A 106 9.95 -12.15 8.19
C SER A 106 9.09 -13.27 8.79
N CYS A 107 8.51 -13.05 9.97
CA CYS A 107 7.63 -14.04 10.59
C CYS A 107 6.42 -14.39 9.73
N MET A 108 5.78 -13.41 9.09
CA MET A 108 4.65 -13.67 8.19
C MET A 108 5.09 -14.53 7.00
N ALA A 109 6.25 -14.23 6.40
CA ALA A 109 6.81 -14.99 5.29
C ALA A 109 7.18 -16.43 5.68
N GLU A 110 7.75 -16.66 6.88
CA GLU A 110 8.00 -17.99 7.43
C GLU A 110 6.71 -18.81 7.61
N ASN A 111 5.57 -18.14 7.82
CA ASN A 111 4.25 -18.76 7.86
C ASN A 111 3.57 -18.82 6.48
N GLY A 112 4.29 -18.50 5.39
CA GLY A 112 3.79 -18.56 4.02
C GLY A 112 2.82 -17.43 3.65
N ILE A 113 2.89 -16.28 4.34
CA ILE A 113 2.06 -15.10 4.06
C ILE A 113 2.97 -13.94 3.64
N ASN A 114 2.90 -13.52 2.38
CA ASN A 114 3.71 -12.41 1.89
C ASN A 114 2.97 -11.08 2.09
N VAL A 115 3.33 -10.35 3.13
CA VAL A 115 2.69 -9.07 3.48
C VAL A 115 3.49 -7.86 3.00
N THR A 116 2.76 -6.81 2.62
CA THR A 116 3.35 -5.46 2.45
C THR A 116 3.24 -4.68 3.76
N VAL A 117 4.37 -4.15 4.27
CA VAL A 117 4.39 -3.35 5.51
C VAL A 117 4.36 -1.85 5.17
N ARG A 118 3.38 -1.12 5.71
CA ARG A 118 3.29 0.34 5.55
C ARG A 118 4.08 1.08 6.63
N ARG A 119 4.90 2.05 6.20
CA ARG A 119 5.61 2.99 7.07
C ARG A 119 4.79 4.25 7.30
N ARG A 120 5.12 4.98 8.37
CA ARG A 120 4.50 6.26 8.71
C ARG A 120 4.74 7.36 7.68
N ASN A 121 5.88 7.30 6.97
CA ASN A 121 6.23 8.26 5.90
C ASN A 121 5.50 8.01 4.58
N GLY A 122 4.51 7.10 4.56
CA GLY A 122 3.74 6.76 3.36
C GLY A 122 4.39 5.71 2.46
N SER A 123 5.68 5.40 2.64
CA SER A 123 6.32 4.30 1.91
C SER A 123 5.88 2.93 2.42
N SER A 124 6.13 1.88 1.65
CA SER A 124 5.90 0.49 2.03
C SER A 124 7.09 -0.37 1.65
N PHE A 125 7.25 -1.53 2.29
CA PHE A 125 8.32 -2.47 1.98
C PHE A 125 7.93 -3.93 2.16
#